data_AF-A0A7X5X2X8-F1
#
_entry.id   AF-A0A7X5X2X8-F1
#
_cell.length_a   1.000
_cell.length_b   1.000
_cell.length_c   1.000
_cell.angle_alpha   90.00
_cell.angle_beta   90.00
_cell.angle_gamma   90.00
#
_symmetry.space_group_name_H-M   'P 1'
#
loop_
_entity.id
_entity.type
_entity.pdbx_description
1 polymer ?
#
loop_
_entity_poly.entity_id
_entity_poly.type
_entity_poly.pdbx_seq_one_letter_code
_entity_poly.pdbx_strand_id
1 'polypeptide(L)'
;MIAEGRAAPVLSPGCPLCATPGDFGPHNPTEPRSGLCPACVAAGKPTRDGLEQAVLIVAGQTLAGAEALDLAGATPEELTYHLGAMKRSLRGLLQLLAPVAGEEGR
;
A
#
# COMPACT_ATOMS: atom_id res chain seq x y z
N MET A 1 25.25 31.68 -23.51
CA MET A 1 25.16 31.67 -22.03
C MET A 1 23.68 31.58 -21.72
N ILE A 2 23.12 30.49 -21.19
CA ILE A 2 23.45 29.87 -19.91
C ILE A 2 23.43 28.35 -20.07
N ALA A 3 24.51 27.69 -19.65
CA ALA A 3 24.54 26.26 -19.45
C ALA A 3 23.78 25.96 -18.14
N GLU A 4 22.55 25.47 -18.22
CA GLU A 4 21.88 24.86 -17.07
C GLU A 4 22.49 23.47 -16.84
N GLY A 5 23.70 23.48 -16.28
CA GLY A 5 24.27 22.33 -15.60
C GLY A 5 23.43 22.06 -14.37
N ARG A 6 22.33 21.33 -14.52
CA ARG A 6 21.65 20.70 -13.39
C ARG A 6 22.61 19.64 -12.87
N ALA A 7 23.40 19.99 -11.86
CA ALA A 7 24.21 19.01 -11.15
C ALA A 7 23.27 17.90 -10.70
N ALA A 8 23.49 16.68 -11.22
CA ALA A 8 22.82 15.51 -10.70
C ALA A 8 23.06 15.50 -9.18
N PRO A 9 22.01 15.35 -8.34
CA PRO A 9 22.21 15.33 -6.91
C PRO A 9 23.27 14.28 -6.63
N VAL A 10 24.35 14.70 -5.96
CA VAL A 10 25.40 13.77 -5.52
C VAL A 10 24.68 12.73 -4.69
N LEU A 11 24.52 11.53 -5.26
CA LEU A 11 23.95 10.39 -4.57
C LEU A 11 24.82 10.22 -3.34
N SER A 12 24.29 10.58 -2.17
CA SER A 12 24.96 10.23 -0.93
C SER A 12 25.18 8.72 -1.00
N PRO A 13 26.41 8.22 -0.80
CA PRO A 13 26.70 6.79 -0.87
C PRO A 13 26.01 6.10 0.31
N GLY A 14 24.73 5.84 0.15
CA GLY A 14 23.88 5.26 1.17
C GLY A 14 22.42 5.15 0.76
N CYS A 15 21.65 4.53 1.62
CA CYS A 15 20.22 4.39 1.43
C CYS A 15 19.54 5.77 1.47
N PRO A 16 18.55 6.07 0.61
CA PRO A 16 17.84 7.34 0.64
C PRO A 16 16.87 7.47 1.83
N LEU A 17 16.53 6.37 2.51
CA LEU A 17 15.57 6.34 3.63
C LEU A 17 16.26 6.32 5.01
N CYS A 18 17.55 6.04 5.07
CA CYS A 18 18.30 5.97 6.33
C CYS A 18 19.78 6.27 6.10
N ALA A 19 20.52 6.63 7.15
CA ALA A 19 21.94 6.94 7.05
C ALA A 19 22.86 5.69 6.88
N THR A 20 22.35 4.57 6.36
CA THR A 20 23.18 3.38 6.11
C THR A 20 24.15 3.64 4.97
N PRO A 21 25.48 3.54 5.19
CA PRO A 21 26.47 3.72 4.14
C PRO A 21 26.46 2.54 3.15
N GLY A 22 26.78 2.80 1.88
CA GLY A 22 26.91 1.78 0.84
C GLY A 22 26.42 2.25 -0.53
N ASP A 23 26.83 1.56 -1.60
CA ASP A 23 26.28 1.78 -2.93
C ASP A 23 25.11 0.81 -3.16
N PHE A 24 23.88 1.31 -3.05
CA PHE A 24 22.65 0.55 -3.28
C PHE A 24 22.04 0.83 -4.66
N GLY A 25 22.74 1.58 -5.52
CA GLY A 25 22.23 2.05 -6.80
C GLY A 25 21.23 3.21 -6.70
N PRO A 26 20.79 3.76 -7.83
CA PRO A 26 19.85 4.88 -7.86
C PRO A 26 18.43 4.47 -7.46
N HIS A 27 17.69 5.42 -6.88
CA HIS A 27 16.26 5.25 -6.64
C HIS A 27 15.47 5.43 -7.95
N ASN A 28 14.73 4.39 -8.33
CA ASN A 28 13.78 4.35 -9.42
C ASN A 28 12.33 4.49 -8.86
N PRO A 29 11.60 5.56 -9.21
CA PRO A 29 10.22 5.78 -8.74
C PRO A 29 9.23 4.68 -9.09
N THR A 30 9.48 3.91 -10.16
CA THR A 30 8.59 2.80 -10.57
C THR A 30 8.93 1.48 -9.88
N GLU A 31 10.09 1.41 -9.20
CA GLU A 31 10.54 0.27 -8.41
C GLU A 31 10.74 0.71 -6.96
N PRO A 32 9.72 0.62 -6.09
CA PRO A 32 9.73 1.23 -4.75
C PRO A 32 10.89 0.82 -3.83
N ARG A 33 11.59 -0.27 -4.17
CA ARG A 33 12.69 -0.84 -3.38
C ARG A 33 14.08 -0.58 -3.96
N SER A 34 14.17 0.01 -5.15
CA SER A 34 15.43 0.36 -5.79
C SER A 34 16.18 1.42 -4.98
N GLY A 35 17.51 1.28 -4.88
CA GLY A 35 18.35 2.20 -4.09
C GLY A 35 18.27 2.01 -2.57
N LEU A 36 17.48 1.06 -2.05
CA LEU A 36 17.33 0.86 -0.61
C LEU A 36 18.32 -0.18 -0.05
N CYS A 37 18.80 0.04 1.17
CA CYS A 37 19.55 -0.99 1.90
C CYS A 37 18.63 -2.17 2.31
N PRO A 38 19.17 -3.36 2.60
CA PRO A 38 18.36 -4.52 2.98
C PRO A 38 17.44 -4.29 4.18
N ALA A 39 17.85 -3.47 5.15
CA ALA A 39 17.03 -3.14 6.32
C ALA A 39 15.80 -2.29 5.93
N CYS A 40 15.96 -1.27 5.08
CA CYS A 40 14.86 -0.47 4.58
C CYS A 40 13.96 -1.25 3.61
N VAL A 41 14.53 -2.16 2.82
CA VAL A 41 13.74 -3.11 2.02
C VAL A 41 12.87 -3.97 2.92
N ALA A 42 13.42 -4.52 4.00
CA ALA A 42 12.69 -5.34 4.96
C ALA A 42 11.63 -4.52 5.72
N ALA A 43 11.96 -3.31 6.17
CA ALA A 43 11.02 -2.40 6.81
C ALA A 43 9.88 -1.96 5.88
N GLY A 44 10.16 -1.83 4.58
CA GLY A 44 9.16 -1.54 3.54
C GLY A 44 8.43 -2.77 3.01
N LYS A 45 8.68 -3.98 3.52
CA LYS A 45 7.85 -5.15 3.19
C LYS A 45 6.55 -5.06 3.97
N PRO A 46 5.40 -5.26 3.32
CA PRO A 46 4.15 -5.42 4.04
C PRO A 46 4.28 -6.58 5.02
N THR A 47 4.05 -6.34 6.31
CA THR A 47 3.90 -7.41 7.30
C THR A 47 2.50 -8.00 7.18
N ARG A 48 2.30 -9.25 7.63
CA ARG A 48 0.97 -9.87 7.67
C ARG A 48 0.00 -8.99 8.48
N ASP A 49 0.38 -8.61 9.69
CA ASP A 49 -0.40 -7.73 10.56
C ASP A 49 -0.70 -6.38 9.89
N GLY A 50 0.26 -5.82 9.15
CA GLY A 50 0.09 -4.58 8.41
C GLY A 50 -0.91 -4.70 7.25
N LEU A 51 -0.89 -5.84 6.55
CA LEU A 51 -1.88 -6.15 5.50
C LEU A 51 -3.27 -6.39 6.09
N GLU A 52 -3.35 -7.14 7.19
CA GLU A 52 -4.60 -7.38 7.92
C GLU A 52 -5.23 -6.07 8.37
N GLN A 53 -4.43 -5.21 9.00
CA GLN A 53 -4.87 -3.89 9.43
C GLN A 53 -5.30 -3.00 8.25
N ALA A 54 -4.59 -3.04 7.12
CA ALA A 54 -4.96 -2.27 5.94
C ALA A 54 -6.33 -2.69 5.37
N VAL A 55 -6.61 -4.00 5.30
CA VAL A 55 -7.92 -4.50 4.85
C VAL A 55 -9.03 -4.08 5.82
N LEU A 56 -8.80 -4.16 7.13
CA LEU A 56 -9.76 -3.70 8.15
C LEU A 56 -10.07 -2.21 8.00
N ILE A 57 -9.05 -1.38 7.80
CA ILE A 57 -9.21 0.07 7.59
C ILE A 57 -10.05 0.34 6.34
N VAL A 58 -9.70 -0.28 5.20
CA VAL A 58 -10.43 -0.08 3.94
C VAL A 58 -11.88 -0.55 4.04
N ALA A 59 -12.12 -1.68 4.70
CA ALA A 59 -13.48 -2.18 4.93
C ALA A 59 -14.30 -1.22 5.81
N GLY A 60 -13.71 -0.71 6.90
CA GLY A 60 -14.35 0.26 7.78
C GLY A 60 -14.68 1.58 7.06
N GLN A 61 -13.75 2.10 6.26
CA GLN A 61 -13.97 3.30 5.45
C GLN A 61 -15.07 3.10 4.39
N THR A 62 -15.09 1.92 3.75
CA THR A 62 -16.11 1.56 2.77
C THR A 62 -17.50 1.50 3.42
N LEU A 63 -17.59 0.88 4.61
CA LEU A 63 -18.84 0.79 5.36
C LEU A 63 -19.34 2.17 5.78
N ALA A 64 -18.48 3.00 6.38
CA ALA A 64 -18.83 4.36 6.76
C ALA A 64 -19.32 5.19 5.56
N GLY A 65 -18.69 5.04 4.39
CA GLY A 65 -19.13 5.69 3.16
C GLY A 65 -20.51 5.21 2.68
N ALA A 66 -20.82 3.91 2.84
CA ALA A 66 -22.14 3.38 2.49
C ALA A 66 -23.23 3.78 3.50
N GLU A 67 -22.90 3.86 4.80
CA GLU A 67 -23.82 4.31 5.86
C GLU A 67 -24.17 5.79 5.74
N ALA A 68 -23.26 6.60 5.21
CA ALA A 68 -23.49 8.03 4.97
C ALA A 68 -24.28 8.31 3.68
N LEU A 69 -24.58 7.30 2.85
CA LEU A 69 -25.26 7.47 1.57
C LEU A 69 -26.75 7.79 1.79
N ASP A 70 -27.21 8.93 1.27
CA ASP A 70 -28.64 9.24 1.22
C ASP A 70 -29.33 8.41 0.13
N LEU A 71 -30.07 7.39 0.54
CA LEU A 71 -30.76 6.47 -0.37
C LEU A 71 -31.86 7.14 -1.20
N ALA A 72 -32.47 8.23 -0.71
CA ALA A 72 -33.55 8.91 -1.43
C ALA A 72 -33.03 9.75 -2.61
N GLY A 73 -31.81 10.26 -2.49
CA GLY A 73 -31.15 11.09 -3.50
C GLY A 73 -30.10 10.37 -4.35
N ALA A 74 -29.68 9.16 -3.97
CA ALA A 74 -28.59 8.45 -4.64
C ALA A 74 -28.94 8.04 -6.08
N THR A 75 -27.99 8.28 -6.98
CA THR A 75 -28.06 7.78 -8.36
C THR A 75 -27.83 6.27 -8.42
N PRO A 76 -28.33 5.59 -9.48
CA PRO A 76 -28.03 4.17 -9.70
C PRO A 76 -26.53 3.85 -9.73
N GLU A 77 -25.71 4.77 -10.25
CA GLU A 77 -24.26 4.65 -10.33
C GLU A 77 -23.61 4.67 -8.94
N GLU A 78 -24.03 5.58 -8.07
CA GLU A 78 -23.55 5.66 -6.68
C GLU A 78 -23.93 4.41 -5.88
N LEU A 79 -25.18 3.96 -6.00
CA LEU A 79 -25.65 2.73 -5.37
C LEU A 79 -24.82 1.52 -5.83
N THR A 80 -24.57 1.41 -7.13
CA THR A 80 -23.78 0.33 -7.71
C THR A 80 -22.32 0.39 -7.26
N TYR A 81 -21.75 1.59 -7.17
CA TYR A 81 -20.39 1.82 -6.67
C TYR A 81 -20.25 1.33 -5.22
N HIS A 82 -21.12 1.79 -4.32
CA HIS A 82 -21.05 1.44 -2.90
C HIS A 82 -21.33 -0.06 -2.66
N LEU A 83 -22.31 -0.65 -3.35
CA LEU A 83 -22.57 -2.10 -3.27
C LEU A 83 -21.37 -2.91 -3.77
N GLY A 84 -20.77 -2.49 -4.89
CA GLY A 84 -19.56 -3.11 -5.43
C GLY A 84 -18.37 -3.01 -4.49
N ALA A 85 -18.20 -1.85 -3.84
CA ALA A 85 -17.16 -1.63 -2.84
C ALA A 85 -17.35 -2.52 -1.62
N MET A 86 -18.56 -2.56 -1.03
CA MET A 86 -18.89 -3.42 0.10
C MET A 86 -18.62 -4.90 -0.22
N LYS A 87 -19.01 -5.38 -1.41
CA LYS A 87 -18.74 -6.75 -1.84
C LYS A 87 -17.23 -7.07 -1.88
N ARG A 88 -16.41 -6.16 -2.43
CA ARG A 88 -14.95 -6.34 -2.50
C ARG A 88 -14.33 -6.33 -1.10
N SER A 89 -14.75 -5.42 -0.24
CA SER A 89 -14.27 -5.30 1.15
C SER A 89 -14.63 -6.54 1.97
N LEU A 90 -15.88 -7.03 1.87
CA LEU A 90 -16.30 -8.28 2.51
C LEU A 90 -15.48 -9.47 2.02
N ARG A 91 -15.24 -9.58 0.70
CA ARG A 91 -14.37 -10.63 0.16
C ARG A 91 -12.97 -10.55 0.76
N GLY A 92 -12.39 -9.35 0.88
CA GLY A 92 -11.07 -9.16 1.49
C GLY A 92 -11.04 -9.61 2.95
N LEU A 93 -12.05 -9.23 3.74
CA LEU A 93 -12.19 -9.67 5.13
C LEU A 93 -12.32 -11.20 5.25
N LEU A 94 -13.17 -11.81 4.42
CA LEU A 94 -13.33 -13.26 4.41
C LEU A 94 -12.03 -13.98 4.03
N GLN A 95 -11.24 -13.41 3.13
CA GLN A 95 -9.92 -13.96 2.77
C GLN A 95 -8.90 -13.86 3.92
N LEU A 96 -8.99 -12.85 4.77
CA LEU A 96 -8.16 -12.76 5.98
C LEU A 96 -8.56 -13.78 7.04
N LEU A 97 -9.86 -14.00 7.20
CA LEU A 97 -10.40 -14.95 8.18
C LEU A 97 -10.36 -16.39 7.70
N ALA A 98 -10.22 -16.61 6.39
CA ALA A 98 -10.13 -17.94 5.82
C ALA A 98 -8.86 -18.63 6.34
N PRO A 99 -8.96 -19.86 6.88
CA PRO A 99 -7.78 -20.62 7.26
C PRO A 99 -6.89 -20.82 6.05
N VAL A 100 -5.60 -20.55 6.21
CA VAL A 100 -4.60 -20.89 5.20
C VAL A 100 -4.51 -22.41 5.18
N ALA A 101 -4.93 -23.04 4.09
CA ALA A 101 -4.74 -24.47 3.89
C ALA A 101 -3.22 -24.76 3.97
N GLY A 102 -2.76 -25.29 5.11
CA GLY A 102 -1.34 -25.52 5.39
C GLY A 102 -0.92 -25.46 6.87
N GLU A 103 -1.75 -24.96 7.79
CA GLU A 103 -1.43 -24.91 9.24
C GLU A 103 -2.14 -26.00 10.08
N GLU A 104 -2.59 -27.10 9.47
CA GLU A 104 -2.92 -28.34 10.18
C GLU A 104 -1.77 -29.32 10.02
N GLY A 105 -0.78 -29.24 10.92
CA GLY A 105 0.38 -30.14 10.87
C GLY A 105 1.59 -29.64 11.67
N ARG A 106 1.41 -29.35 12.96
CA ARG A 106 2.51 -29.38 13.92
C ARG A 106 2.08 -30.03 15.22
#